data_AF-A0A7S3WW91-F1
#
_entry.id   AF-A0A7S3WW91-F1
#
_cell.length_a   1.000
_cell.length_b   1.000
_cell.length_c   1.000
_cell.angle_alpha   90.00
_cell.angle_beta   90.00
_cell.angle_gamma   90.00
#
_symmetry.space_group_name_H-M   'P 1'
#
loop_
_entity.id
_entity.type
_entity.pdbx_description
1 polymer ?
#
loop_
_entity_poly.entity_id
_entity_poly.type
_entity_poly.pdbx_seq_one_letter_code
_entity_poly.pdbx_strand_id
1 'polypeptide(L)'
;QDLCLATRGRLSRRHPFLPAPLAAMPSDTACLNNSSSDESSSEDSEAPPQNGALARNGSMELAASVSQIELAKKTKASFNAPQMWMLILGAILAACAGMVNTVAFLNLDGRFVSHVTGQTAKIAMHIEGYRIGHFNVTDSVTGDSTRNVVSALSIFDTISIVICFWFGSLLCGLVIAKNQVHFGGKSFYGIALLGNSGLLVVATYASYFSLEQSACWAAMACGLQNAMCTMHLGTVVRTTHLTGTVTDLGSTSGRAVMILLRYRCRCRKIRVVDRAELEVDWHKFQILCVLFLSFLGGCYLGALTSRFMYQYAFLVPAGVTGMLGLLYTFFRDRLKKGMKKRIQGELHQVHAALADTLQRMRTR
;
A
#
# COMPACT_ATOMS: atom_id res chain seq x y z
N GLN A 1 -1.34 36.48 -42.85
CA GLN A 1 -0.55 37.46 -43.60
C GLN A 1 0.87 37.44 -43.04
N ASP A 2 1.88 36.82 -43.63
CA ASP A 2 2.06 35.71 -44.57
C ASP A 2 3.60 35.62 -44.76
N LEU A 3 4.07 34.52 -45.39
CA LEU A 3 5.45 34.18 -45.77
C LEU A 3 6.32 33.59 -44.65
N CYS A 4 6.72 32.30 -44.65
CA CYS A 4 6.91 31.29 -45.71
C CYS A 4 8.02 31.63 -46.71
N LEU A 5 9.20 31.00 -46.54
CA LEU A 5 10.23 30.62 -47.53
C LEU A 5 11.32 29.86 -46.73
N ALA A 6 11.40 28.53 -46.66
CA ALA A 6 11.65 27.53 -47.71
C ALA A 6 13.01 27.70 -48.42
N THR A 7 14.05 27.05 -47.89
CA THR A 7 15.17 26.56 -48.71
C THR A 7 15.48 25.11 -48.34
N ARG A 8 15.23 24.24 -49.32
CA ARG A 8 15.50 22.81 -49.34
C ARG A 8 17.01 22.55 -49.52
N GLY A 9 17.54 21.63 -48.74
CA GLY A 9 18.74 20.84 -49.04
C GLY A 9 18.50 19.36 -48.70
N ARG A 10 18.05 18.59 -49.69
CA ARG A 10 18.08 17.10 -49.75
C ARG A 10 19.56 16.63 -49.75
N LEU A 11 20.00 15.44 -49.37
CA LEU A 11 19.41 14.16 -48.95
C LEU A 11 20.61 13.29 -48.50
N SER A 12 20.50 12.57 -47.39
CA SER A 12 20.87 11.14 -47.32
C SER A 12 20.31 10.55 -46.02
N ARG A 13 19.06 10.08 -46.07
CA ARG A 13 18.68 8.66 -45.98
C ARG A 13 19.10 7.98 -44.66
N ARG A 14 18.17 7.96 -43.71
CA ARG A 14 17.43 6.75 -43.27
C ARG A 14 16.14 7.19 -42.56
N HIS A 15 14.99 6.75 -43.08
CA HIS A 15 13.65 7.18 -42.67
C HIS A 15 13.09 6.35 -41.48
N PRO A 16 12.00 6.84 -40.84
CA PRO A 16 11.52 6.48 -39.52
C PRO A 16 10.23 5.61 -39.50
N PHE A 17 9.84 5.21 -38.28
CA PHE A 17 8.50 4.89 -37.75
C PHE A 17 7.33 4.61 -38.71
N LEU A 18 6.78 3.39 -38.61
CA LEU A 18 5.35 3.09 -38.41
C LEU A 18 5.22 1.61 -37.91
N PRO A 19 4.16 1.27 -37.15
CA PRO A 19 4.04 0.04 -36.39
C PRO A 19 3.48 -1.11 -37.23
N ALA A 20 3.99 -2.32 -37.00
CA ALA A 20 3.48 -3.57 -37.56
C ALA A 20 2.82 -4.43 -36.46
N PRO A 21 1.94 -5.37 -36.82
CA PRO A 21 0.70 -5.67 -36.11
C PRO A 21 0.81 -6.74 -35.03
N LEU A 22 -0.28 -6.85 -34.26
CA LEU A 22 -0.70 -7.99 -33.44
C LEU A 22 -0.14 -9.33 -33.93
N ALA A 23 0.69 -9.98 -33.12
CA ALA A 23 0.93 -11.41 -33.15
C ALA A 23 0.39 -12.02 -31.85
N ALA A 24 -0.62 -12.86 -32.03
CA ALA A 24 -1.37 -13.54 -31.00
C ALA A 24 -0.49 -14.49 -30.16
N MET A 25 -0.80 -14.53 -28.87
CA MET A 25 -0.48 -15.64 -27.98
C MET A 25 -1.05 -16.94 -28.56
N PRO A 26 -0.37 -18.10 -28.43
CA PRO A 26 -1.00 -19.38 -28.72
C PRO A 26 -2.09 -19.63 -27.66
N SER A 27 -3.33 -19.61 -28.15
CA SER A 27 -4.52 -20.09 -27.48
C SER A 27 -4.57 -21.62 -27.55
N ASP A 28 -4.19 -22.31 -26.49
CA ASP A 28 -4.61 -23.70 -26.29
C ASP A 28 -6.02 -23.71 -25.72
N THR A 29 -6.99 -23.61 -26.63
CA THR A 29 -8.39 -23.95 -26.40
C THR A 29 -8.94 -24.49 -27.71
N ALA A 30 -8.61 -25.75 -28.00
CA ALA A 30 -9.31 -26.52 -29.03
C ALA A 30 -10.41 -27.34 -28.35
N CYS A 31 -11.63 -26.85 -28.47
CA CYS A 31 -12.84 -27.65 -28.29
C CYS A 31 -13.21 -28.29 -29.64
N LEU A 32 -13.59 -29.58 -29.55
CA LEU A 32 -14.50 -30.33 -30.42
C LEU A 32 -13.96 -30.83 -31.77
N ASN A 33 -13.94 -32.17 -31.92
CA ASN A 33 -14.90 -32.80 -32.84
C ASN A 33 -15.08 -34.30 -32.56
N ASN A 34 -16.36 -34.69 -32.50
CA ASN A 34 -16.84 -36.04 -32.72
C ASN A 34 -16.62 -36.42 -34.18
N SER A 35 -16.00 -37.57 -34.43
CA SER A 35 -16.26 -38.42 -35.60
C SER A 35 -15.50 -39.74 -35.43
N SER A 36 -16.13 -40.71 -34.77
CA SER A 36 -15.83 -42.13 -35.00
C SER A 36 -17.03 -42.72 -35.70
N SER A 37 -16.89 -42.88 -37.02
CA SER A 37 -17.80 -43.65 -37.86
C SER A 37 -17.55 -45.14 -37.65
N ASP A 38 -18.67 -45.86 -37.62
CA ASP A 38 -18.83 -47.28 -37.40
C ASP A 38 -18.08 -48.19 -38.40
N GLU A 39 -17.56 -49.31 -37.89
CA GLU A 39 -17.58 -50.59 -38.58
C GLU A 39 -18.29 -51.64 -37.69
N SER A 40 -19.45 -52.07 -38.16
CA SER A 40 -20.11 -53.37 -37.99
C SER A 40 -19.92 -54.18 -36.70
N SER A 41 -21.00 -54.37 -35.94
CA SER A 41 -21.63 -55.70 -35.76
C SER A 41 -22.90 -55.60 -34.90
N SER A 42 -23.89 -56.38 -35.32
CA SER A 42 -25.15 -56.70 -34.67
C SER A 42 -25.00 -57.16 -33.22
N GLU A 43 -25.88 -56.72 -32.32
CA GLU A 43 -26.77 -57.58 -31.51
C GLU A 43 -27.55 -56.76 -30.47
N ASP A 44 -28.79 -57.20 -30.23
CA ASP A 44 -29.79 -56.64 -29.33
C ASP A 44 -29.28 -56.41 -27.89
N SER A 45 -29.70 -55.33 -27.20
CA SER A 45 -30.12 -55.32 -25.78
C SER A 45 -30.35 -53.91 -25.19
N GLU A 46 -31.56 -53.72 -24.64
CA GLU A 46 -32.01 -52.83 -23.55
C GLU A 46 -31.36 -51.46 -23.28
N ALA A 47 -32.22 -50.42 -23.29
CA ALA A 47 -31.90 -49.07 -22.81
C ALA A 47 -31.60 -49.02 -21.29
N PRO A 48 -30.57 -48.29 -20.83
CA PRO A 48 -30.29 -48.14 -19.40
C PRO A 48 -31.21 -47.07 -18.75
N PRO A 49 -31.46 -47.14 -17.44
CA PRO A 49 -32.45 -46.30 -16.77
C PRO A 49 -31.97 -44.85 -16.61
N GLN A 50 -32.86 -43.89 -16.94
CA GLN A 50 -32.65 -42.44 -16.84
C GLN A 50 -32.30 -41.93 -15.42
N ASN A 51 -32.40 -42.77 -14.39
CA ASN A 51 -32.10 -42.43 -12.99
C ASN A 51 -30.60 -42.14 -12.73
N GLY A 52 -29.70 -42.67 -13.55
CA GLY A 52 -28.25 -42.44 -13.39
C GLY A 52 -27.82 -41.02 -13.73
N ALA A 53 -28.44 -40.38 -14.73
CA ALA A 53 -28.07 -39.04 -15.18
C ALA A 53 -28.50 -37.95 -14.18
N LEU A 54 -29.65 -38.11 -13.53
CA LEU A 54 -30.13 -37.19 -12.50
C LEU A 54 -29.24 -37.23 -11.24
N ALA A 55 -28.84 -38.43 -10.81
CA ALA A 55 -27.94 -38.62 -9.68
C ALA A 55 -26.51 -38.10 -9.98
N ARG A 56 -26.02 -38.27 -11.21
CA ARG A 56 -24.73 -37.73 -11.67
C ARG A 56 -24.71 -36.21 -11.77
N ASN A 57 -25.82 -35.60 -12.25
CA ASN A 57 -25.97 -34.15 -12.27
C ASN A 57 -26.07 -33.56 -10.86
N GLY A 58 -26.83 -34.20 -9.96
CA GLY A 58 -26.93 -33.76 -8.56
C GLY A 58 -25.61 -33.87 -7.80
N SER A 59 -24.83 -34.92 -8.03
CA SER A 59 -23.49 -35.07 -7.42
C SER A 59 -22.46 -34.10 -7.99
N MET A 60 -22.53 -33.77 -9.29
CA MET A 60 -21.66 -32.77 -9.92
C MET A 60 -22.00 -31.33 -9.47
N GLU A 61 -23.29 -31.01 -9.32
CA GLU A 61 -23.77 -29.71 -8.83
C GLU A 61 -23.44 -29.53 -7.34
N LEU A 62 -23.57 -30.60 -6.54
CA LEU A 62 -23.13 -30.63 -5.14
C LEU A 62 -21.61 -30.43 -5.03
N ALA A 63 -20.81 -31.16 -5.81
CA ALA A 63 -19.35 -31.01 -5.82
C ALA A 63 -18.92 -29.57 -6.22
N ALA A 64 -19.57 -28.98 -7.22
CA ALA A 64 -19.33 -27.59 -7.62
C ALA A 64 -19.70 -26.60 -6.50
N SER A 65 -20.81 -26.81 -5.80
CA SER A 65 -21.23 -25.96 -4.68
C SER A 65 -20.27 -26.04 -3.48
N VAL A 66 -19.79 -27.25 -3.15
CA VAL A 66 -18.80 -27.48 -2.08
C VAL A 66 -17.46 -26.81 -2.42
N SER A 67 -17.01 -26.94 -3.67
CA SER A 67 -15.80 -26.27 -4.18
C SER A 67 -15.89 -24.73 -4.08
N GLN A 68 -17.05 -24.14 -4.41
CA GLN A 68 -17.27 -22.70 -4.26
C GLN A 68 -17.24 -22.24 -2.79
N ILE A 69 -17.77 -23.05 -1.87
CA ILE A 69 -17.74 -22.75 -0.43
C ILE A 69 -16.30 -22.81 0.10
N GLU A 70 -15.53 -23.81 -0.33
CA GLU A 70 -14.13 -23.96 0.09
C GLU A 70 -13.26 -22.80 -0.43
N LEU A 71 -13.47 -22.39 -1.69
CA LEU A 71 -12.79 -21.23 -2.25
C LEU A 71 -13.18 -19.94 -1.51
N ALA A 72 -14.46 -19.74 -1.20
CA ALA A 72 -14.93 -18.59 -0.43
C ALA A 72 -14.31 -18.55 0.98
N LYS A 73 -14.20 -19.70 1.66
CA LYS A 73 -13.50 -19.82 2.95
C LYS A 73 -12.02 -19.45 2.82
N LYS A 74 -11.33 -19.94 1.79
CA LYS A 74 -9.93 -19.62 1.52
C LYS A 74 -9.73 -18.13 1.23
N THR A 75 -10.64 -17.50 0.47
CA THR A 75 -10.63 -16.06 0.21
C THR A 75 -10.79 -15.26 1.50
N LYS A 76 -11.75 -15.61 2.36
CA LYS A 76 -11.90 -14.95 3.68
C LYS A 76 -10.68 -15.15 4.58
N ALA A 77 -10.13 -16.35 4.61
CA ALA A 77 -8.94 -16.67 5.39
C ALA A 77 -7.67 -15.96 4.88
N SER A 78 -7.65 -15.55 3.60
CA SER A 78 -6.52 -14.79 3.03
C SER A 78 -6.36 -13.39 3.60
N PHE A 79 -7.42 -12.84 4.24
CA PHE A 79 -7.41 -11.51 4.81
C PHE A 79 -7.72 -11.53 6.30
N ASN A 80 -6.68 -11.32 7.11
CA ASN A 80 -6.84 -11.02 8.53
C ASN A 80 -6.97 -9.51 8.70
N ALA A 81 -8.19 -9.04 8.97
CA ALA A 81 -8.44 -7.62 9.21
C ALA A 81 -7.65 -7.15 10.45
N PRO A 82 -6.95 -6.00 10.38
CA PRO A 82 -6.30 -5.43 11.54
C PRO A 82 -7.34 -5.04 12.60
N GLN A 83 -7.01 -5.28 13.88
CA GLN A 83 -7.82 -4.85 15.02
C GLN A 83 -8.00 -3.32 15.01
N MET A 84 -9.14 -2.84 15.51
CA MET A 84 -9.51 -1.41 15.46
C MET A 84 -8.47 -0.47 16.07
N TRP A 85 -7.79 -0.87 17.15
CA TRP A 85 -6.75 -0.03 17.76
C TRP A 85 -5.53 0.15 16.85
N MET A 86 -5.19 -0.86 16.02
CA MET A 86 -4.12 -0.77 15.02
C MET A 86 -4.50 0.21 13.91
N LEU A 87 -5.78 0.23 13.52
CA LEU A 87 -6.28 1.18 12.53
C LEU A 87 -6.21 2.63 13.06
N ILE A 88 -6.62 2.85 14.32
CA ILE A 88 -6.53 4.18 14.96
C ILE A 88 -5.07 4.64 15.04
N LEU A 89 -4.17 3.77 15.48
CA LEU A 89 -2.73 4.09 15.54
C LEU A 89 -2.17 4.39 14.14
N GLY A 90 -2.52 3.59 13.14
CA GLY A 90 -2.13 3.80 11.75
C GLY A 90 -2.65 5.11 11.17
N ALA A 91 -3.89 5.49 11.48
CA ALA A 91 -4.49 6.76 11.09
C ALA A 91 -3.74 7.96 11.70
N ILE A 92 -3.44 7.92 13.00
CA ILE A 92 -2.67 8.97 13.69
C ILE A 92 -1.27 9.11 13.08
N LEU A 93 -0.60 7.99 12.81
CA LEU A 93 0.73 8.00 12.18
C LEU A 93 0.67 8.50 10.73
N ALA A 94 -0.35 8.13 9.96
CA ALA A 94 -0.58 8.65 8.62
C ALA A 94 -0.78 10.18 8.63
N ALA A 95 -1.56 10.69 9.58
CA ALA A 95 -1.73 12.14 9.76
C ALA A 95 -0.40 12.81 10.12
N CYS A 96 0.38 12.26 11.05
CA CYS A 96 1.72 12.78 11.38
C CYS A 96 2.63 12.80 10.15
N ALA A 97 2.59 11.75 9.32
CA ALA A 97 3.41 11.66 8.12
C ALA A 97 3.02 12.73 7.07
N GLY A 98 1.72 12.96 6.89
CA GLY A 98 1.20 14.04 6.04
C GLY A 98 1.63 15.43 6.53
N MET A 99 1.59 15.65 7.86
CA MET A 99 2.09 16.88 8.48
C MET A 99 3.57 17.08 8.18
N VAL A 100 4.42 16.10 8.50
CA VAL A 100 5.88 16.18 8.28
C VAL A 100 6.20 16.47 6.81
N ASN A 101 5.55 15.79 5.88
CA ASN A 101 5.82 15.97 4.46
C ASN A 101 5.39 17.37 3.95
N THR A 102 4.32 17.93 4.51
CA THR A 102 3.85 19.28 4.17
C THR A 102 4.71 20.37 4.81
N VAL A 103 5.09 20.21 6.08
CA VAL A 103 6.02 21.13 6.78
C VAL A 103 7.36 21.17 6.05
N ALA A 104 7.88 20.01 5.66
CA ALA A 104 9.12 19.92 4.88
C ALA A 104 9.00 20.65 3.54
N PHE A 105 7.90 20.44 2.81
CA PHE A 105 7.70 21.10 1.52
C PHE A 105 7.65 22.64 1.67
N LEU A 106 6.94 23.14 2.68
CA LEU A 106 6.76 24.59 2.86
C LEU A 106 8.01 25.29 3.42
N ASN A 107 8.80 24.62 4.26
CA ASN A 107 9.88 25.27 5.01
C ASN A 107 11.30 24.81 4.63
N LEU A 108 11.45 23.78 3.79
CA LEU A 108 12.74 23.21 3.38
C LEU A 108 12.93 23.26 1.84
N ASP A 109 12.61 24.40 1.23
CA ASP A 109 12.66 24.69 -0.22
C ASP A 109 11.92 23.71 -1.14
N GLY A 110 10.67 23.35 -0.81
CA GLY A 110 9.86 22.51 -1.70
C GLY A 110 10.31 21.04 -1.74
N ARG A 111 11.02 20.57 -0.71
CA ARG A 111 11.48 19.18 -0.59
C ARG A 111 10.43 18.33 0.12
N PHE A 112 10.01 17.23 -0.52
CA PHE A 112 9.20 16.19 0.12
C PHE A 112 10.12 15.11 0.71
N VAL A 113 10.00 14.86 2.01
CA VAL A 113 10.88 13.93 2.73
C VAL A 113 10.40 12.48 2.69
N SER A 114 9.12 12.23 2.39
CA SER A 114 8.56 10.88 2.28
C SER A 114 8.26 10.43 0.84
N HIS A 115 8.41 11.31 -0.14
CA HIS A 115 8.04 11.05 -1.54
C HIS A 115 9.24 10.55 -2.36
N VAL A 116 9.69 9.33 -2.06
CA VAL A 116 10.90 8.74 -2.66
C VAL A 116 10.81 8.63 -4.19
N THR A 117 9.65 8.27 -4.75
CA THR A 117 9.45 8.19 -6.21
C THR A 117 9.79 9.50 -6.93
N GLY A 118 9.33 10.63 -6.39
CA GLY A 118 9.65 11.93 -6.97
C GLY A 118 11.10 12.34 -6.72
N GLN A 119 11.69 11.98 -5.57
CA GLN A 119 13.11 12.23 -5.33
C GLN A 119 13.99 11.44 -6.32
N THR A 120 13.64 10.19 -6.63
CA THR A 120 14.32 9.40 -7.68
C THR A 120 14.23 10.08 -9.04
N ALA A 121 13.06 10.61 -9.42
CA ALA A 121 12.92 11.38 -10.65
C ALA A 121 13.75 12.67 -10.63
N LYS A 122 13.82 13.38 -9.49
CA LYS A 122 14.70 14.55 -9.31
C LYS A 122 16.17 14.19 -9.49
N ILE A 123 16.63 13.08 -8.94
CA ILE A 123 18.00 12.60 -9.15
C ILE A 123 18.28 12.42 -10.64
N ALA A 124 17.41 11.72 -11.37
CA ALA A 124 17.58 11.52 -12.82
C ALA A 124 17.59 12.85 -13.60
N MET A 125 16.71 13.79 -13.24
CA MET A 125 16.69 15.14 -13.83
C MET A 125 18.02 15.87 -13.58
N HIS A 126 18.57 15.80 -12.37
CA HIS A 126 19.87 16.40 -12.07
C HIS A 126 21.03 15.73 -12.85
N ILE A 127 20.98 14.41 -13.08
CA ILE A 127 21.98 13.69 -13.89
C ILE A 127 21.96 14.17 -15.35
N GLU A 128 20.76 14.34 -15.92
CA GLU A 128 20.57 14.83 -17.29
C GLU A 128 20.92 16.32 -17.45
N GLY A 129 21.17 17.03 -16.33
CA GLY A 129 21.40 18.47 -16.33
C GLY A 129 20.11 19.30 -16.39
N TYR A 130 18.94 18.66 -16.18
CA TYR A 130 17.67 19.36 -16.09
C TYR A 130 17.62 20.22 -14.82
N ARG A 131 17.45 21.52 -15.00
CA ARG A 131 17.31 22.47 -13.90
C ARG A 131 15.85 22.50 -13.44
N ILE A 132 15.57 21.89 -12.30
CA ILE A 132 14.30 22.09 -11.60
C ILE A 132 14.44 23.40 -10.81
N GLY A 133 14.26 24.51 -11.49
CA GLY A 133 14.24 25.82 -10.85
C GLY A 133 13.00 25.97 -9.98
N HIS A 134 13.17 26.42 -8.74
CA HIS A 134 12.18 27.35 -8.18
C HIS A 134 12.23 28.60 -9.05
N PHE A 135 11.09 29.11 -9.49
CA PHE A 135 11.00 30.36 -10.25
C PHE A 135 11.44 31.53 -9.35
N ASN A 136 12.75 31.75 -9.24
CA ASN A 136 13.34 32.95 -8.67
C ASN A 136 13.94 33.74 -9.84
N VAL A 137 13.33 34.88 -10.13
CA VAL A 137 13.62 35.81 -11.24
C VAL A 137 15.07 36.37 -11.19
N THR A 138 15.84 36.08 -10.15
CA THR A 138 17.19 36.61 -9.91
C THR A 138 18.35 35.77 -10.46
N ASP A 139 18.12 34.53 -10.92
CA ASP A 139 19.20 33.62 -11.35
C ASP A 139 19.74 33.87 -12.77
N SER A 140 19.23 34.87 -13.49
CA SER A 140 19.61 35.13 -14.88
C SER A 140 20.97 35.84 -15.07
N VAL A 141 21.75 36.10 -14.02
CA VAL A 141 22.90 37.04 -14.10
C VAL A 141 24.29 36.45 -13.81
N THR A 142 24.44 35.27 -13.18
CA THR A 142 25.79 34.77 -12.78
C THR A 142 26.32 33.64 -13.67
N GLY A 143 27.60 33.77 -14.06
CA GLY A 143 28.30 33.07 -15.16
C GLY A 143 28.60 31.57 -14.98
N ASP A 144 29.04 30.95 -16.09
CA ASP A 144 29.06 29.49 -16.35
C ASP A 144 29.78 28.59 -15.34
N SER A 145 30.81 29.05 -14.63
CA SER A 145 31.58 28.18 -13.74
C SER A 145 30.90 27.93 -12.38
N THR A 146 30.14 28.90 -11.85
CA THR A 146 29.37 28.74 -10.60
C THR A 146 28.13 27.85 -10.81
N ARG A 147 27.69 27.69 -12.07
CA ARG A 147 26.49 26.93 -12.47
C ARG A 147 26.65 25.42 -12.31
N ASN A 148 27.85 24.90 -12.58
CA ASN A 148 28.13 23.46 -12.47
C ASN A 148 28.25 23.00 -11.02
N VAL A 149 28.80 23.85 -10.14
CA VAL A 149 29.01 23.53 -8.71
C VAL A 149 27.68 23.50 -7.95
N VAL A 150 26.79 24.47 -8.19
CA VAL A 150 25.45 24.52 -7.56
C VAL A 150 24.58 23.35 -8.01
N SER A 151 24.64 22.99 -9.30
CA SER A 151 23.91 21.84 -9.83
C SER A 151 24.42 20.52 -9.24
N ALA A 152 25.74 20.36 -9.08
CA ALA A 152 26.33 19.20 -8.44
C ALA A 152 25.97 19.09 -6.95
N LEU A 153 25.96 20.19 -6.19
CA LEU A 153 25.54 20.15 -4.77
C LEU A 153 24.08 19.69 -4.62
N SER A 154 23.18 20.20 -5.47
CA SER A 154 21.76 19.86 -5.42
C SER A 154 21.45 18.37 -5.67
N ILE A 155 22.31 17.66 -6.42
CA ILE A 155 22.16 16.22 -6.64
C ILE A 155 22.48 15.43 -5.38
N PHE A 156 23.53 15.83 -4.67
CA PHE A 156 23.97 15.16 -3.45
C PHE A 156 22.93 15.29 -2.35
N ASP A 157 22.26 16.44 -2.24
CA ASP A 157 21.17 16.63 -1.27
C ASP A 157 19.99 15.68 -1.53
N THR A 158 19.58 15.60 -2.80
CA THR A 158 18.46 14.75 -3.23
C THR A 158 18.77 13.28 -3.01
N ILE A 159 20.00 12.85 -3.32
CA ILE A 159 20.49 11.50 -3.04
C ILE A 159 20.52 11.25 -1.51
N SER A 160 21.00 12.22 -0.74
CA SER A 160 21.12 12.11 0.72
C SER A 160 19.76 11.90 1.38
N ILE A 161 18.70 12.58 0.92
CA ILE A 161 17.33 12.37 1.41
C ILE A 161 16.87 10.92 1.21
N VAL A 162 17.12 10.34 0.03
CA VAL A 162 16.75 8.94 -0.27
C VAL A 162 17.55 7.97 0.60
N ILE A 163 18.86 8.20 0.75
CA ILE A 163 19.74 7.37 1.60
C ILE A 163 19.30 7.47 3.06
N CYS A 164 18.99 8.66 3.58
CA CYS A 164 18.53 8.84 4.95
C CYS A 164 17.17 8.17 5.19
N PHE A 165 16.23 8.24 4.24
CA PHE A 165 14.97 7.51 4.32
C PHE A 165 15.18 5.99 4.38
N TRP A 166 16.07 5.46 3.52
CA TRP A 166 16.44 4.06 3.54
C TRP A 166 17.11 3.68 4.85
N PHE A 167 18.03 4.50 5.36
CA PHE A 167 18.71 4.28 6.62
C PHE A 167 17.75 4.28 7.81
N GLY A 168 16.76 5.19 7.84
CA GLY A 168 15.69 5.16 8.83
C GLY A 168 14.89 3.85 8.79
N SER A 169 14.58 3.37 7.59
CA SER A 169 13.91 2.07 7.41
C SER A 169 14.77 0.89 7.91
N LEU A 170 16.09 0.95 7.65
CA LEU A 170 17.07 -0.02 8.12
C LEU A 170 17.17 -0.03 9.65
N LEU A 171 17.28 1.14 10.29
CA LEU A 171 17.28 1.27 11.75
C LEU A 171 16.02 0.64 12.36
N CYS A 172 14.87 0.82 11.74
CA CYS A 172 13.63 0.21 12.20
C CYS A 172 13.72 -1.32 12.19
N GLY A 173 14.23 -1.90 11.09
CA GLY A 173 14.41 -3.35 10.95
C GLY A 173 15.43 -3.92 11.94
N LEU A 174 16.47 -3.16 12.31
CA LEU A 174 17.42 -3.54 13.36
C LEU A 174 16.78 -3.51 14.75
N VAL A 175 15.92 -2.53 15.02
CA VAL A 175 15.22 -2.39 16.32
C VAL A 175 14.09 -3.41 16.48
N ILE A 176 13.42 -3.78 15.38
CA ILE A 176 12.22 -4.63 15.37
C ILE A 176 12.49 -5.87 14.50
N ALA A 177 13.09 -6.90 15.10
CA ALA A 177 13.39 -8.15 14.40
C ALA A 177 12.15 -9.02 14.17
N LYS A 178 11.97 -9.53 12.94
CA LYS A 178 10.83 -10.34 12.48
C LYS A 178 10.68 -11.71 13.18
N ASN A 179 11.76 -12.23 13.79
CA ASN A 179 11.85 -13.59 14.33
C ASN A 179 12.25 -13.66 15.82
N GLN A 180 11.76 -12.75 16.67
CA GLN A 180 11.79 -13.03 18.11
C GLN A 180 10.64 -13.99 18.44
N VAL A 181 11.03 -15.25 18.61
CA VAL A 181 10.26 -16.37 19.17
C VAL A 181 9.35 -15.88 20.30
N HIS A 182 8.17 -16.48 20.43
CA HIS A 182 7.08 -16.16 21.37
C HIS A 182 7.44 -16.20 22.88
N PHE A 183 8.70 -16.07 23.28
CA PHE A 183 9.11 -15.86 24.67
C PHE A 183 8.93 -14.40 25.10
N GLY A 184 7.72 -14.06 25.53
CA GLY A 184 7.56 -13.00 26.54
C GLY A 184 7.27 -11.57 26.07
N GLY A 185 6.85 -11.33 24.82
CA GLY A 185 6.15 -10.09 24.43
C GLY A 185 6.98 -8.79 24.42
N LYS A 186 8.29 -8.87 24.14
CA LYS A 186 9.16 -7.70 24.07
C LYS A 186 9.24 -7.05 22.67
N SER A 187 8.13 -6.59 22.07
CA SER A 187 8.24 -5.70 20.88
C SER A 187 8.65 -4.25 21.23
N PHE A 188 9.79 -3.80 20.70
CA PHE A 188 10.39 -2.46 20.89
C PHE A 188 9.70 -1.33 20.09
N TYR A 189 8.42 -1.47 19.73
CA TYR A 189 7.66 -0.42 19.01
C TYR A 189 7.70 0.94 19.72
N GLY A 190 7.68 0.95 21.06
CA GLY A 190 7.82 2.19 21.84
C GLY A 190 9.16 2.89 21.61
N ILE A 191 10.26 2.15 21.50
CA ILE A 191 11.59 2.70 21.20
C ILE A 191 11.62 3.25 19.76
N ALA A 192 11.01 2.56 18.80
CA ALA A 192 10.92 3.07 17.43
C ALA A 192 10.10 4.37 17.34
N LEU A 193 8.99 4.49 18.07
CA LEU A 193 8.21 5.72 18.18
C LEU A 193 9.00 6.87 18.84
N LEU A 194 9.74 6.57 19.91
CA LEU A 194 10.64 7.54 20.55
C LEU A 194 11.79 7.96 19.63
N GLY A 195 12.34 7.02 18.87
CA GLY A 195 13.35 7.30 17.85
C GLY A 195 12.81 8.22 16.75
N ASN A 196 11.59 7.96 16.27
CA ASN A 196 10.92 8.83 15.30
C ASN A 196 10.73 10.26 15.85
N SER A 197 10.27 10.37 17.09
CA SER A 197 10.11 11.65 17.79
C SER A 197 11.45 12.38 17.91
N GLY A 198 12.51 11.69 18.38
CA GLY A 198 13.85 12.26 18.50
C GLY A 198 14.41 12.74 17.18
N LEU A 199 14.26 11.97 16.10
CA LEU A 199 14.70 12.37 14.76
C LEU A 199 13.97 13.63 14.25
N LEU A 200 12.67 13.78 14.55
CA LEU A 200 11.91 14.99 14.18
C LEU A 200 12.31 16.21 15.03
N VAL A 201 12.64 16.02 16.31
CA VAL A 201 13.19 17.08 17.15
C VAL A 201 14.55 17.53 16.60
N VAL A 202 15.43 16.58 16.27
CA VAL A 202 16.72 16.88 15.63
C VAL A 202 16.51 17.58 14.28
N ALA A 203 15.55 17.14 13.46
CA ALA A 203 15.22 17.81 12.20
C ALA A 203 14.81 19.27 12.42
N THR A 204 14.06 19.57 13.47
CA THR A 204 13.66 20.94 13.84
C THR A 204 14.90 21.79 14.11
N TYR A 205 15.83 21.33 14.93
CA TYR A 205 17.04 22.09 15.27
C TYR A 205 18.09 22.11 14.14
N ALA A 206 18.16 21.07 13.32
CA ALA A 206 19.06 21.01 12.18
C ALA A 206 18.76 22.11 11.15
N SER A 207 17.51 22.60 11.11
CA SER A 207 17.12 23.70 10.21
C SER A 207 17.87 25.02 10.47
N TYR A 208 18.45 25.21 11.65
CA TYR A 208 19.33 26.35 11.97
C TYR A 208 20.69 26.28 11.27
N PHE A 209 21.18 25.08 10.99
CA PHE A 209 22.49 24.87 10.36
C PHE A 209 22.34 24.74 8.84
N SER A 210 21.47 23.84 8.39
CA SER A 210 21.10 23.75 6.98
C SER A 210 19.73 23.10 6.77
N LEU A 211 18.99 23.60 5.77
CA LEU A 211 17.68 23.06 5.40
C LEU A 211 17.79 21.61 4.88
N GLU A 212 18.92 21.27 4.25
CA GLU A 212 19.23 19.93 3.77
C GLU A 212 19.38 18.93 4.91
N GLN A 213 20.14 19.27 5.97
CA GLN A 213 20.29 18.40 7.13
C GLN A 213 18.94 18.17 7.81
N SER A 214 18.13 19.23 7.95
CA SER A 214 16.75 19.12 8.45
C SER A 214 15.92 18.13 7.60
N ALA A 215 15.99 18.24 6.28
CA ALA A 215 15.29 17.33 5.36
C ALA A 215 15.78 15.89 5.50
N CYS A 216 17.08 15.66 5.65
CA CYS A 216 17.66 14.33 5.87
C CYS A 216 17.19 13.69 7.18
N TRP A 217 17.19 14.41 8.29
CA TRP A 217 16.68 13.92 9.58
C TRP A 217 15.18 13.62 9.53
N ALA A 218 14.39 14.50 8.89
CA ALA A 218 12.96 14.27 8.70
C ALA A 218 12.68 13.09 7.76
N ALA A 219 13.49 12.89 6.72
CA ALA A 219 13.42 11.74 5.82
C ALA A 219 13.75 10.43 6.55
N MET A 220 14.77 10.44 7.41
CA MET A 220 15.12 9.32 8.27
C MET A 220 13.97 8.96 9.24
N ALA A 221 13.34 9.96 9.85
CA ALA A 221 12.14 9.75 10.67
C ALA A 221 11.01 9.09 9.86
N CYS A 222 10.69 9.63 8.67
CA CYS A 222 9.67 9.07 7.79
C CYS A 222 9.98 7.61 7.39
N GLY A 223 11.24 7.31 7.08
CA GLY A 223 11.68 5.94 6.77
C GLY A 223 11.47 4.99 7.96
N LEU A 224 11.90 5.40 9.15
CA LEU A 224 11.71 4.65 10.39
C LEU A 224 10.22 4.39 10.66
N GLN A 225 9.36 5.41 10.55
CA GLN A 225 7.92 5.29 10.76
C GLN A 225 7.26 4.35 9.76
N ASN A 226 7.63 4.45 8.48
CA ASN A 226 7.07 3.60 7.43
C ASN A 226 7.43 2.12 7.64
N ALA A 227 8.68 1.83 7.96
CA ALA A 227 9.11 0.47 8.28
C ALA A 227 8.44 -0.05 9.56
N MET A 228 8.26 0.79 10.57
CA MET A 228 7.55 0.41 11.80
C MET A 228 6.10 0.02 11.52
N CYS A 229 5.40 0.80 10.68
CA CYS A 229 4.01 0.54 10.35
C CYS A 229 3.82 -0.78 9.59
N THR A 230 4.71 -1.13 8.66
CA THR A 230 4.62 -2.38 7.90
C THR A 230 4.83 -3.61 8.79
N MET A 231 5.67 -3.51 9.82
CA MET A 231 5.90 -4.58 10.78
C MET A 231 4.79 -4.68 11.83
N HIS A 232 4.26 -3.54 12.29
CA HIS A 232 3.30 -3.54 13.40
C HIS A 232 1.83 -3.69 12.98
N LEU A 233 1.45 -3.06 11.86
CA LEU A 233 0.05 -2.89 11.45
C LEU A 233 -0.32 -3.82 10.28
N GLY A 234 0.60 -4.70 9.87
CA GLY A 234 0.44 -5.67 8.79
C GLY A 234 0.95 -5.16 7.44
N THR A 235 1.15 -6.10 6.51
CA THR A 235 1.72 -5.86 5.17
C THR A 235 0.95 -4.85 4.30
N VAL A 236 -0.30 -4.56 4.65
CA VAL A 236 -1.20 -3.67 3.90
C VAL A 236 -1.02 -2.20 4.30
N VAL A 237 -0.52 -1.89 5.51
CA VAL A 237 -0.53 -0.52 6.06
C VAL A 237 0.84 0.15 5.89
N ARG A 238 0.89 1.16 5.01
CA ARG A 238 2.04 2.09 4.86
C ARG A 238 1.53 3.53 4.98
N THR A 239 2.18 4.35 5.79
CA THR A 239 1.67 5.70 6.11
C THR A 239 1.99 6.74 5.05
N THR A 240 3.06 6.59 4.26
CA THR A 240 3.42 7.57 3.21
C THR A 240 3.35 7.04 1.78
N HIS A 241 3.01 5.77 1.58
CA HIS A 241 3.00 5.14 0.26
C HIS A 241 1.69 5.40 -0.49
N LEU A 242 1.35 6.68 -0.67
CA LEU A 242 0.05 7.11 -1.21
C LEU A 242 -0.20 6.58 -2.63
N THR A 243 0.81 6.54 -3.50
CA THR A 243 0.65 6.03 -4.87
C THR A 243 0.13 4.59 -4.88
N GLY A 244 0.67 3.72 -4.01
CA GLY A 244 0.14 2.37 -3.85
C GLY A 244 -1.22 2.34 -3.18
N THR A 245 -1.45 3.15 -2.14
CA THR A 245 -2.75 3.23 -1.46
C THR A 245 -3.88 3.60 -2.44
N VAL A 246 -3.66 4.60 -3.30
CA VAL A 246 -4.63 5.03 -4.30
C VAL A 246 -4.81 3.97 -5.40
N THR A 247 -3.73 3.30 -5.81
CA THR A 247 -3.80 2.18 -6.77
C THR A 247 -4.63 1.02 -6.22
N ASP A 248 -4.39 0.66 -4.96
CA ASP A 248 -5.11 -0.41 -4.27
C ASP A 248 -6.60 -0.04 -4.14
N LEU A 249 -6.92 1.19 -3.69
CA LEU A 249 -8.30 1.72 -3.66
C LEU A 249 -9.00 1.63 -5.01
N GLY A 250 -8.32 2.06 -6.08
CA GLY A 250 -8.84 1.98 -7.45
C GLY A 250 -9.10 0.54 -7.89
N SER A 251 -8.15 -0.37 -7.65
CA SER A 251 -8.28 -1.78 -8.04
C SER A 251 -9.42 -2.51 -7.29
N THR A 252 -9.54 -2.26 -5.98
CA THR A 252 -10.56 -2.87 -5.11
C THR A 252 -11.95 -2.34 -5.44
N SER A 253 -12.09 -1.02 -5.64
CA SER A 253 -13.35 -0.42 -6.08
C SER A 253 -13.75 -0.89 -7.49
N GLY A 254 -12.79 -1.00 -8.41
CA GLY A 254 -13.03 -1.49 -9.78
C GLY A 254 -13.53 -2.93 -9.83
N ARG A 255 -13.00 -3.83 -9.00
CA ARG A 255 -13.52 -5.20 -8.86
C ARG A 255 -14.95 -5.22 -8.32
N ALA A 256 -15.23 -4.43 -7.29
CA ALA A 256 -16.57 -4.31 -6.73
C ALA A 256 -17.59 -3.81 -7.78
N VAL A 257 -17.24 -2.76 -8.52
CA VAL A 257 -18.05 -2.21 -9.61
C VAL A 257 -18.27 -3.24 -10.71
N MET A 258 -17.23 -3.98 -11.10
CA MET A 258 -17.34 -5.02 -12.12
C MET A 258 -18.31 -6.14 -11.72
N ILE A 259 -18.27 -6.59 -10.46
CA ILE A 259 -19.21 -7.58 -9.93
C ILE A 259 -20.65 -7.04 -9.95
N LEU A 260 -20.85 -5.80 -9.50
CA LEU A 260 -22.16 -5.11 -9.52
C LEU A 260 -22.70 -4.94 -10.95
N LEU A 261 -21.84 -4.59 -11.90
CA LEU A 261 -22.21 -4.42 -13.30
C LEU A 261 -22.61 -5.75 -13.95
N ARG A 262 -21.87 -6.84 -13.69
CA ARG A 262 -22.23 -8.18 -14.17
C ARG A 262 -23.59 -8.64 -13.61
N TYR A 263 -23.88 -8.32 -12.36
CA TYR A 263 -25.18 -8.57 -11.76
C TYR A 263 -26.30 -7.80 -12.47
N ARG A 264 -26.08 -6.51 -12.75
CA ARG A 264 -27.08 -5.61 -13.37
C ARG A 264 -27.32 -5.91 -14.86
N CYS A 265 -26.28 -6.24 -15.63
CA CYS A 265 -26.35 -6.36 -17.09
C CYS A 265 -26.60 -7.79 -17.59
N ARG A 266 -26.21 -8.84 -16.85
CA ARG A 266 -26.31 -10.24 -17.31
C ARG A 266 -27.27 -11.11 -16.49
N CYS A 267 -28.05 -10.54 -15.58
CA CYS A 267 -29.00 -11.26 -14.71
C CYS A 267 -28.39 -12.51 -14.02
N ARG A 268 -27.07 -12.51 -13.77
CA ARG A 268 -26.37 -13.65 -13.18
C ARG A 268 -26.48 -13.58 -11.66
N LYS A 269 -26.87 -14.68 -11.02
CA LYS A 269 -26.87 -14.77 -9.54
C LYS A 269 -25.44 -14.58 -9.01
N ILE A 270 -25.30 -13.75 -7.98
CA ILE A 270 -24.03 -13.51 -7.29
C ILE A 270 -23.59 -14.83 -6.64
N ARG A 271 -22.40 -15.33 -6.98
CA ARG A 271 -21.87 -16.56 -6.39
C ARG A 271 -21.40 -16.30 -4.96
N VAL A 272 -21.32 -17.38 -4.17
CA VAL A 272 -20.82 -17.31 -2.78
C VAL A 272 -19.39 -16.75 -2.74
N VAL A 273 -18.56 -17.09 -3.73
CA VAL A 273 -17.20 -16.57 -3.88
C VAL A 273 -17.19 -15.07 -4.18
N ASP A 274 -18.05 -14.59 -5.10
CA ASP A 274 -18.12 -13.16 -5.46
C ASP A 274 -18.52 -12.31 -4.21
N ARG A 275 -19.39 -12.84 -3.33
CA ARG A 275 -19.72 -12.17 -2.05
C ARG A 275 -18.55 -12.16 -1.06
N ALA A 276 -17.83 -13.28 -0.95
CA ALA A 276 -16.67 -13.37 -0.07
C ALA A 276 -15.54 -12.45 -0.52
N GLU A 277 -15.31 -12.34 -1.83
CA GLU A 277 -14.37 -11.38 -2.42
C GLU A 277 -14.78 -9.94 -2.11
N LEU A 278 -16.05 -9.59 -2.36
CA LEU A 278 -16.56 -8.24 -2.11
C LEU A 278 -16.43 -7.83 -0.63
N GLU A 279 -16.69 -8.73 0.31
CA GLU A 279 -16.55 -8.48 1.75
C GLU A 279 -15.10 -8.17 2.13
N VAL A 280 -14.15 -8.99 1.66
CA VAL A 280 -12.72 -8.80 1.91
C VAL A 280 -12.22 -7.50 1.27
N ASP A 281 -12.60 -7.26 0.02
CA ASP A 281 -12.24 -6.06 -0.73
C ASP A 281 -12.84 -4.81 -0.08
N TRP A 282 -14.08 -4.87 0.40
CA TRP A 282 -14.71 -3.76 1.13
C TRP A 282 -13.95 -3.39 2.40
N HIS A 283 -13.55 -4.38 3.20
CA HIS A 283 -12.76 -4.12 4.41
C HIS A 283 -11.39 -3.51 4.09
N LYS A 284 -10.70 -4.00 3.05
CA LYS A 284 -9.43 -3.41 2.58
C LYS A 284 -9.63 -1.96 2.14
N PHE A 285 -10.68 -1.71 1.35
CA PHE A 285 -11.04 -0.38 0.88
C PHE A 285 -11.25 0.60 2.04
N GLN A 286 -12.02 0.21 3.06
CA GLN A 286 -12.25 1.05 4.23
C GLN A 286 -10.95 1.44 4.96
N ILE A 287 -10.04 0.47 5.17
CA ILE A 287 -8.75 0.71 5.83
C ILE A 287 -7.89 1.68 5.01
N LEU A 288 -7.79 1.44 3.69
CA LEU A 288 -7.02 2.29 2.78
C LEU A 288 -7.59 3.71 2.71
N CYS A 289 -8.93 3.86 2.71
CA CYS A 289 -9.60 5.15 2.75
C CYS A 289 -9.28 5.91 4.04
N VAL A 290 -9.35 5.26 5.20
CA VAL A 290 -9.02 5.88 6.49
C VAL A 290 -7.57 6.37 6.49
N LEU A 291 -6.62 5.56 5.99
CA LEU A 291 -5.21 5.96 5.91
C LEU A 291 -5.00 7.15 4.97
N PHE A 292 -5.61 7.11 3.78
CA PHE A 292 -5.52 8.18 2.79
C PHE A 292 -6.08 9.50 3.33
N LEU A 293 -7.29 9.48 3.89
CA LEU A 293 -7.94 10.66 4.43
C LEU A 293 -7.19 11.21 5.66
N SER A 294 -6.64 10.33 6.49
CA SER A 294 -5.83 10.74 7.64
C SER A 294 -4.54 11.43 7.19
N PHE A 295 -3.85 10.89 6.18
CA PHE A 295 -2.68 11.55 5.60
C PHE A 295 -3.04 12.91 5.00
N LEU A 296 -4.12 12.99 4.22
CA LEU A 296 -4.59 14.23 3.62
C LEU A 296 -4.96 15.28 4.69
N GLY A 297 -5.67 14.87 5.75
CA GLY A 297 -5.96 15.72 6.90
C GLY A 297 -4.69 16.16 7.63
N GLY A 298 -3.71 15.27 7.73
CA GLY A 298 -2.36 15.58 8.20
C GLY A 298 -1.67 16.65 7.36
N CYS A 299 -1.73 16.56 6.03
CA CYS A 299 -1.18 17.59 5.16
C CYS A 299 -1.84 18.95 5.41
N TYR A 300 -3.17 18.97 5.51
CA TYR A 300 -3.90 20.19 5.83
C TYR A 300 -3.49 20.78 7.19
N LEU A 301 -3.42 19.95 8.24
CA LEU A 301 -2.94 20.37 9.56
C LEU A 301 -1.49 20.87 9.52
N GLY A 302 -0.62 20.20 8.75
CA GLY A 302 0.78 20.60 8.57
C GLY A 302 0.91 21.96 7.88
N ALA A 303 0.08 22.25 6.88
CA ALA A 303 0.02 23.56 6.24
C ALA A 303 -0.46 24.64 7.23
N LEU A 304 -1.48 24.34 8.03
CA LEU A 304 -1.97 25.26 9.07
C LEU A 304 -0.92 25.54 10.14
N THR A 305 -0.26 24.51 10.68
CA THR A 305 0.76 24.70 11.72
C THR A 305 2.02 25.37 11.17
N SER A 306 2.40 25.10 9.92
CA SER A 306 3.53 25.76 9.26
C SER A 306 3.32 27.28 9.15
N ARG A 307 2.08 27.74 8.97
CA ARG A 307 1.78 29.18 8.92
C ARG A 307 2.13 29.92 10.21
N PHE A 308 2.04 29.26 11.36
CA PHE A 308 2.25 29.89 12.67
C PHE A 308 3.62 29.56 13.27
N MET A 309 4.14 28.35 13.02
CA MET A 309 5.32 27.80 13.69
C MET A 309 6.53 27.62 12.76
N TYR A 310 6.38 27.81 11.45
CA TYR A 310 7.43 27.57 10.45
C TYR A 310 8.10 26.18 10.65
N GLN A 311 9.43 26.11 10.81
CA GLN A 311 10.17 24.87 11.01
C GLN A 311 9.83 24.15 12.33
N TYR A 312 9.35 24.88 13.35
CA TYR A 312 8.93 24.28 14.63
C TYR A 312 7.66 23.43 14.51
N ALA A 313 6.95 23.49 13.38
CA ALA A 313 5.79 22.66 13.14
C ALA A 313 6.12 21.14 13.15
N PHE A 314 7.39 20.74 12.97
CA PHE A 314 7.85 19.36 13.18
C PHE A 314 7.70 18.87 14.63
N LEU A 315 7.65 19.77 15.62
CA LEU A 315 7.48 19.40 17.02
C LEU A 315 6.08 18.83 17.32
N VAL A 316 5.07 19.16 16.53
CA VAL A 316 3.72 18.60 16.70
C VAL A 316 3.69 17.08 16.42
N PRO A 317 4.09 16.58 15.24
CA PRO A 317 4.21 15.15 15.00
C PRO A 317 5.27 14.49 15.89
N ALA A 318 6.35 15.20 16.27
CA ALA A 318 7.32 14.70 17.24
C ALA A 318 6.67 14.45 18.62
N GLY A 319 5.87 15.39 19.12
CA GLY A 319 5.17 15.27 20.40
C GLY A 319 4.14 14.14 20.38
N VAL A 320 3.36 14.01 19.30
CA VAL A 320 2.37 12.92 19.15
C VAL A 320 3.06 11.56 19.15
N THR A 321 4.09 11.37 18.31
CA THR A 321 4.81 10.10 18.23
C THR A 321 5.59 9.79 19.50
N GLY A 322 6.17 10.81 20.16
CA GLY A 322 6.84 10.68 21.45
C GLY A 322 5.88 10.26 22.56
N MET A 323 4.72 10.92 22.65
CA MET A 323 3.67 10.55 23.62
C MET A 323 3.16 9.13 23.40
N LEU A 324 2.90 8.74 22.15
CA LEU A 324 2.51 7.36 21.82
C LEU A 324 3.63 6.36 22.17
N GLY A 325 4.90 6.71 21.95
CA GLY A 325 6.05 5.90 22.30
C GLY A 325 6.20 5.70 23.80
N LEU A 326 6.06 6.77 24.59
CA LEU A 326 6.06 6.72 26.05
C LEU A 326 4.87 5.91 26.57
N LEU A 327 3.66 6.20 26.10
CA LEU A 327 2.44 5.50 26.49
C LEU A 327 2.58 4.01 26.21
N TYR A 328 3.04 3.64 25.02
CA TYR A 328 3.29 2.24 24.68
C TYR A 328 4.34 1.64 25.61
N THR A 329 5.47 2.31 25.84
CA THR A 329 6.57 1.78 26.68
C THR A 329 6.15 1.56 28.13
N PHE A 330 5.43 2.51 28.74
CA PHE A 330 4.99 2.43 30.13
C PHE A 330 3.75 1.55 30.34
N PHE A 331 2.78 1.58 29.42
CA PHE A 331 1.51 0.85 29.58
C PHE A 331 1.50 -0.53 28.93
N ARG A 332 2.56 -0.92 28.22
CA ARG A 332 2.69 -2.24 27.58
C ARG A 332 2.34 -3.39 28.50
N ASP A 333 2.85 -3.41 29.72
CA ASP A 333 2.63 -4.54 30.63
C ASP A 333 1.18 -4.66 31.05
N ARG A 334 0.47 -3.52 31.17
CA ARG A 334 -0.97 -3.50 31.42
C ARG A 334 -1.78 -3.88 30.17
N LEU A 335 -1.40 -3.37 28.99
CA LEU A 335 -2.03 -3.71 27.72
C LEU A 335 -1.91 -5.20 27.41
N LYS A 336 -0.74 -5.79 27.64
CA LYS A 336 -0.49 -7.22 27.43
C LYS A 336 -1.33 -8.09 28.36
N LYS A 337 -1.45 -7.72 29.64
CA LYS A 337 -2.33 -8.41 30.61
C LYS A 337 -3.80 -8.30 30.20
N GLY A 338 -4.25 -7.12 29.77
CA GLY A 338 -5.62 -6.88 29.30
C GLY A 338 -5.96 -7.67 28.03
N MET A 339 -5.07 -7.67 27.04
CA MET A 339 -5.21 -8.45 25.81
C MET A 339 -5.26 -9.95 26.08
N LYS A 340 -4.34 -10.48 26.91
CA LYS A 340 -4.34 -11.91 27.26
C LYS A 340 -5.66 -12.32 27.92
N LYS A 341 -6.20 -11.48 28.81
CA LYS A 341 -7.49 -11.72 29.47
C LYS A 341 -8.66 -11.69 28.49
N ARG A 342 -8.67 -10.77 27.52
CA ARG A 342 -9.68 -10.72 26.44
C ARG A 342 -9.62 -11.93 25.53
N ILE A 343 -8.43 -12.29 25.05
CA ILE A 343 -8.25 -13.47 24.18
C ILE A 343 -8.65 -14.75 24.91
N GLN A 344 -8.26 -14.91 26.18
CA GLN A 344 -8.70 -16.04 26.98
C GLN A 344 -10.22 -16.05 27.18
N GLY A 345 -10.85 -14.88 27.38
CA GLY A 345 -12.30 -14.76 27.47
C GLY A 345 -13.03 -15.13 26.18
N GLU A 346 -12.59 -14.60 25.04
CA GLU A 346 -13.13 -14.93 23.71
C GLU A 346 -12.95 -16.42 23.39
N LEU A 347 -11.77 -16.97 23.67
CA LEU A 347 -11.50 -18.39 23.48
C LEU A 347 -12.41 -19.25 24.36
N HIS A 348 -12.68 -18.83 25.59
CA HIS A 348 -13.60 -19.53 26.48
C HIS A 348 -15.05 -19.48 25.97
N GLN A 349 -15.49 -18.33 25.45
CA GLN A 349 -16.81 -18.19 24.82
C GLN A 349 -16.96 -19.06 23.57
N VAL A 350 -15.93 -19.12 22.72
CA VAL A 350 -15.94 -19.98 21.52
C VAL A 350 -16.00 -21.46 21.91
N HIS A 351 -15.20 -21.90 22.90
CA HIS A 351 -15.27 -23.28 23.40
C HIS A 351 -16.64 -23.60 23.98
N ALA A 352 -17.25 -22.68 24.75
CA ALA A 352 -18.59 -22.86 25.31
C ALA A 352 -19.67 -22.97 24.22
N ALA A 353 -19.62 -22.11 23.20
CA ALA A 353 -20.55 -22.14 22.07
C ALA A 353 -20.38 -23.43 21.22
N LEU A 354 -19.14 -23.87 21.01
CA LEU A 354 -18.85 -25.12 20.31
C LEU A 354 -19.39 -26.33 21.09
N ALA A 355 -19.19 -26.35 22.41
CA ALA A 355 -19.72 -27.41 23.28
C ALA A 355 -21.25 -27.49 23.22
N ASP A 356 -21.96 -26.35 23.31
CA ASP A 356 -23.43 -26.30 23.18
C ASP A 356 -23.90 -26.81 21.81
N THR A 357 -23.19 -26.43 20.74
CA THR A 357 -23.52 -26.88 19.38
C THR A 357 -23.34 -28.39 19.21
N LEU A 358 -22.24 -28.95 19.72
CA LEU A 358 -21.99 -30.40 19.70
C LEU A 358 -23.03 -31.16 20.53
N GLN A 359 -23.44 -30.60 21.66
CA GLN A 359 -24.45 -31.20 22.52
C GLN A 359 -25.81 -31.24 21.83
N ARG A 360 -26.22 -30.15 21.15
CA ARG A 360 -27.46 -30.12 20.34
C ARG A 360 -27.45 -31.11 19.18
N MET A 361 -26.28 -31.35 18.56
CA MET A 361 -26.12 -32.37 17.51
C MET A 361 -26.19 -33.79 18.06
N ARG A 362 -25.84 -34.02 19.33
CA ARG A 362 -25.91 -35.33 19.97
C ARG A 362 -27.31 -35.68 20.47
N THR A 363 -28.12 -34.68 20.81
CA THR A 363 -29.51 -34.84 21.28
C THR A 363 -30.54 -34.90 20.15
N ARG A 364 -30.15 -34.60 18.91
CA ARG A 364 -30.94 -34.79 17.69
C ARG A 364 -30.50 -36.08 17.03
#